data_AF-R8MMH9-F1
#
_entry.id   AF-R8MMH9-F1
#
_cell.length_a   1.000
_cell.length_b   1.000
_cell.length_c   1.000
_cell.angle_alpha   90.00
_cell.angle_beta   90.00
_cell.angle_gamma   90.00
#
_symmetry.space_group_name_H-M   'P 1'
#
loop_
_entity.id
_entity.type
_entity.pdbx_description
1 polymer ?
#
loop_
_entity_poly.entity_id
_entity_poly.type
_entity_poly.pdbx_seq_one_letter_code
_entity_poly.pdbx_strand_id
1 'polypeptide(L)'
;MGEIMIRICAITKKNEVLYDVSLEETKKENIIWYWLDLYKPTKEEYTYILQDHFKFHPLAIEDCVEYVQRPKVDFYDGYNFLVLHAFGEDGLEPHEIDLFISDRYIVSFHFSHNNAIERVWKTLGEKKRIKKSPLHVAHTIIDQIVDDYFAPVYYIEDHLNAIDDNLTGETAGSVLEEVFDIRADLSKLRRTIIPMRDLLYRILNSTRFYGISDHEIYFKDIHDHLLKLTEMIEASRELTADIRDSYFSLNSHHMNNIMKTLTVFSTIFMPLTFIAGVYGMNFAHMPELGGKYSYFICLILMALIGGGMMAWFYKKGWFK
;
A
#
# COMPACT_ATOMS: atom_id res chain seq x y z
N MET A 1 -14.23 -26.51 0.53
CA MET A 1 -15.42 -26.54 -0.36
C MET A 1 -16.25 -25.34 0.02
N GLY A 2 -16.11 -24.23 -0.73
CA GLY A 2 -16.94 -23.06 -0.48
C GLY A 2 -18.33 -23.34 -1.01
N GLU A 3 -19.34 -23.28 -0.14
CA GLU A 3 -20.74 -23.35 -0.58
C GLU A 3 -21.01 -22.17 -1.52
N ILE A 4 -21.54 -22.47 -2.70
CA ILE A 4 -22.16 -21.48 -3.57
C ILE A 4 -23.38 -20.98 -2.80
N MET A 5 -23.45 -19.68 -2.56
CA MET A 5 -24.49 -19.09 -1.72
C MET A 5 -25.21 -18.00 -2.50
N ILE A 6 -26.39 -18.34 -2.99
CA ILE A 6 -27.37 -17.35 -3.45
C ILE A 6 -28.30 -17.10 -2.28
N ARG A 7 -28.28 -15.88 -1.76
CA ARG A 7 -29.11 -15.49 -0.62
C ARG A 7 -29.87 -14.23 -0.94
N ILE A 8 -31.08 -14.12 -0.39
CA ILE A 8 -31.96 -12.99 -0.62
C ILE A 8 -32.50 -12.53 0.72
N CYS A 9 -32.48 -11.22 0.95
CA CYS A 9 -33.24 -10.60 2.02
C CYS A 9 -34.17 -9.53 1.47
N ALA A 10 -35.35 -9.39 2.05
CA ALA A 10 -36.36 -8.43 1.63
C ALA A 10 -36.74 -7.49 2.77
N ILE A 11 -37.00 -6.23 2.43
CA ILE A 11 -37.50 -5.22 3.36
C ILE A 11 -38.99 -5.02 3.16
N THR A 12 -39.74 -5.20 4.24
CA THR A 12 -41.20 -5.01 4.24
C THR A 12 -41.60 -3.54 4.39
N LYS A 13 -42.87 -3.23 4.13
CA LYS A 13 -43.50 -1.93 4.42
C LYS A 13 -43.37 -1.46 5.87
N LYS A 14 -43.08 -2.37 6.80
CA LYS A 14 -42.84 -2.09 8.22
C LYS A 14 -41.36 -1.90 8.57
N ASN A 15 -40.47 -1.83 7.57
CA ASN A 15 -39.01 -1.77 7.73
C ASN A 15 -38.39 -3.01 8.43
N GLU A 16 -39.08 -4.15 8.35
CA GLU A 16 -38.59 -5.44 8.86
C GLU A 16 -37.79 -6.15 7.78
N VAL A 17 -36.71 -6.83 8.18
CA VAL A 17 -35.87 -7.64 7.28
C VAL A 17 -36.35 -9.08 7.33
N LEU A 18 -36.67 -9.63 6.16
CA LEU A 18 -36.93 -11.05 5.97
C LEU A 18 -35.72 -11.66 5.28
N TYR A 19 -35.05 -12.60 5.93
CA TYR A 19 -33.94 -13.35 5.35
C TYR A 19 -34.45 -14.63 4.67
N ASP A 20 -33.64 -15.18 3.77
CA ASP A 20 -33.87 -16.46 3.07
C ASP A 20 -35.21 -16.51 2.31
N VAL A 21 -35.60 -15.39 1.72
CA VAL A 21 -36.80 -15.29 0.88
C VAL A 21 -36.52 -15.82 -0.53
N SER A 22 -37.52 -16.38 -1.20
CA SER A 22 -37.38 -16.75 -2.61
C SER A 22 -37.66 -15.58 -3.56
N LEU A 23 -37.16 -15.65 -4.80
CA LEU A 23 -37.44 -14.66 -5.86
C LEU A 23 -38.93 -14.43 -6.15
N GLU A 24 -39.78 -15.43 -5.93
CA GLU A 24 -41.23 -15.25 -6.09
C GLU A 24 -41.85 -14.50 -4.91
N GLU A 25 -41.28 -14.65 -3.72
CA GLU A 25 -41.77 -13.95 -2.55
C GLU A 25 -41.45 -12.46 -2.59
N THR A 26 -40.36 -12.05 -3.26
CA THR A 26 -40.00 -10.64 -3.44
C THR A 26 -41.06 -9.83 -4.20
N LYS A 27 -41.95 -10.50 -4.95
CA LYS A 27 -43.07 -9.89 -5.69
C LYS A 27 -44.31 -9.61 -4.84
N LYS A 28 -44.34 -10.07 -3.57
CA LYS A 28 -45.47 -9.83 -2.66
C LYS A 28 -45.64 -8.33 -2.39
N GLU A 29 -46.88 -7.84 -2.33
CA GLU A 29 -47.19 -6.42 -2.12
C GLU A 29 -46.66 -5.83 -0.80
N ASN A 30 -46.27 -6.66 0.17
CA ASN A 30 -45.73 -6.18 1.44
C ASN A 30 -44.26 -5.73 1.33
N ILE A 31 -43.55 -6.13 0.27
CA ILE A 31 -42.12 -5.89 0.11
C ILE A 31 -41.92 -4.57 -0.63
N ILE A 32 -41.03 -3.72 -0.09
CA ILE A 32 -40.64 -2.45 -0.71
C ILE A 32 -39.49 -2.70 -1.68
N TRP A 33 -38.45 -3.39 -1.21
CA TRP A 33 -37.27 -3.71 -1.98
C TRP A 33 -36.56 -4.94 -1.38
N TYR A 34 -35.64 -5.54 -2.13
CA TYR A 34 -34.87 -6.71 -1.68
C TYR A 34 -33.40 -6.64 -2.11
N TRP A 35 -32.54 -7.33 -1.38
CA TRP A 35 -31.14 -7.53 -1.73
C TRP A 35 -30.94 -8.99 -2.10
N LEU A 36 -30.45 -9.24 -3.31
CA LEU A 36 -30.00 -10.54 -3.78
C LEU A 36 -28.47 -10.55 -3.86
N ASP A 37 -27.84 -11.49 -3.19
CA ASP A 37 -26.39 -11.64 -3.13
C ASP A 37 -25.97 -12.94 -3.81
N LEU A 38 -25.10 -12.82 -4.81
CA LEU A 38 -24.58 -13.91 -5.64
C LEU A 38 -23.11 -14.13 -5.33
N TYR A 39 -22.85 -15.08 -4.43
CA TYR A 39 -21.47 -15.49 -4.13
C TYR A 39 -21.09 -16.74 -4.91
N LYS A 40 -20.09 -16.60 -5.81
CA LYS A 40 -19.58 -17.66 -6.70
C LYS A 40 -20.68 -18.41 -7.48
N PRO A 41 -21.61 -17.72 -8.16
CA PRO A 41 -22.68 -18.39 -8.90
C PRO A 41 -22.12 -19.22 -10.06
N THR A 42 -22.79 -20.32 -10.37
CA THR A 42 -22.56 -21.09 -11.61
C THR A 42 -23.01 -20.30 -12.84
N LYS A 43 -22.57 -20.76 -14.02
CA LYS A 43 -22.97 -20.14 -15.29
C LYS A 43 -24.47 -20.16 -15.50
N GLU A 44 -25.10 -21.27 -15.17
CA GLU A 44 -26.53 -21.47 -15.28
C GLU A 44 -27.29 -20.54 -14.34
N GLU A 45 -26.82 -20.38 -13.09
CA GLU A 45 -27.44 -19.52 -12.09
C GLU A 45 -27.34 -18.04 -12.44
N TYR A 46 -26.15 -17.53 -12.79
CA TYR A 46 -26.04 -16.11 -13.13
C TYR A 46 -26.76 -15.79 -14.44
N THR A 47 -26.80 -16.71 -15.41
CA THR A 47 -27.55 -16.50 -16.66
C THR A 47 -29.04 -16.38 -16.36
N TYR A 48 -29.59 -17.32 -15.58
CA TYR A 48 -31.00 -17.28 -15.19
C TYR A 48 -31.36 -16.01 -14.41
N ILE A 49 -30.53 -15.61 -13.46
CA ILE A 49 -30.82 -14.46 -12.59
C ILE A 49 -30.56 -13.14 -13.31
N LEU A 50 -29.34 -12.91 -13.79
CA LEU A 50 -28.94 -11.61 -14.37
C LEU A 50 -29.59 -11.37 -15.74
N GLN A 51 -29.65 -12.39 -16.59
CA GLN A 51 -30.16 -12.26 -17.97
C GLN A 51 -31.67 -12.50 -18.06
N ASP A 52 -32.19 -13.61 -17.54
CA ASP A 52 -33.60 -13.97 -17.78
C ASP A 52 -34.56 -13.26 -16.81
N HIS A 53 -34.20 -13.18 -15.52
CA HIS A 53 -35.04 -12.56 -14.50
C HIS A 53 -34.93 -11.03 -14.51
N PHE A 54 -33.72 -10.49 -14.32
CA PHE A 54 -33.50 -9.04 -14.25
C PHE A 54 -33.39 -8.37 -15.60
N LYS A 55 -33.00 -9.12 -16.66
CA LYS A 55 -32.76 -8.59 -18.00
C LYS A 55 -31.74 -7.45 -17.99
N PHE A 56 -30.65 -7.64 -17.23
CA PHE A 56 -29.53 -6.72 -17.24
C PHE A 56 -28.89 -6.68 -18.63
N HIS A 57 -28.22 -5.57 -18.91
CA HIS A 57 -27.61 -5.35 -20.20
C HIS A 57 -26.48 -6.37 -20.42
N PRO A 58 -26.33 -6.98 -21.61
CA PRO A 58 -25.32 -8.01 -21.86
C PRO A 58 -23.89 -7.58 -21.48
N LEU A 59 -23.53 -6.32 -21.74
CA LEU A 59 -22.22 -5.77 -21.36
C LEU A 59 -22.00 -5.79 -19.84
N ALA A 60 -23.00 -5.45 -19.03
CA ALA A 60 -22.87 -5.49 -17.57
C ALA A 60 -22.73 -6.92 -17.04
N ILE A 61 -23.36 -7.91 -17.71
CA ILE A 61 -23.21 -9.33 -17.37
C ILE A 61 -21.82 -9.83 -17.77
N GLU A 62 -21.32 -9.42 -18.93
CA GLU A 62 -19.97 -9.70 -19.40
C GLU A 62 -18.93 -9.15 -18.42
N ASP A 63 -19.10 -7.91 -17.97
CA ASP A 63 -18.23 -7.28 -16.96
C ASP A 63 -18.21 -8.06 -15.64
N CYS A 64 -19.34 -8.62 -15.19
CA CYS A 64 -19.35 -9.45 -13.98
C CYS A 64 -18.54 -10.76 -14.13
N VAL A 65 -18.50 -11.32 -15.34
CA VAL A 65 -17.90 -12.65 -15.59
C VAL A 65 -16.44 -12.52 -16.02
N GLU A 66 -16.11 -11.49 -16.77
CA GLU A 66 -14.76 -11.14 -17.20
C GLU A 66 -14.19 -10.07 -16.27
N TYR A 67 -13.15 -10.42 -15.51
CA TYR A 67 -12.53 -9.50 -14.55
C TYR A 67 -12.26 -8.11 -15.14
N VAL A 68 -12.97 -7.10 -14.65
CA VAL A 68 -12.81 -5.72 -15.09
C VAL A 68 -11.63 -5.12 -14.33
N GLN A 69 -10.61 -4.73 -15.09
CA GLN A 69 -9.36 -4.20 -14.52
C GLN A 69 -9.52 -2.88 -13.75
N ARG A 70 -10.68 -2.20 -13.81
CA ARG A 70 -10.90 -0.90 -13.17
C ARG A 70 -12.34 -0.73 -12.66
N PRO A 71 -12.52 -0.20 -11.43
CA PRO A 71 -13.81 0.26 -10.94
C PRO A 71 -14.49 1.22 -11.91
N LYS A 72 -15.80 1.08 -12.08
CA LYS A 72 -16.58 1.92 -12.99
C LYS A 72 -18.04 2.03 -12.56
N VAL A 73 -18.70 3.06 -13.09
CA VAL A 73 -20.14 3.29 -12.94
C VAL A 73 -20.74 3.43 -14.33
N ASP A 74 -21.74 2.61 -14.62
CA ASP A 74 -22.53 2.66 -15.84
C ASP A 74 -24.00 2.92 -15.49
N PHE A 75 -24.64 3.78 -16.29
CA PHE A 75 -26.03 4.20 -16.08
C PHE A 75 -26.92 3.53 -17.11
N TYR A 76 -27.81 2.64 -16.65
CA TYR A 76 -28.80 1.97 -17.49
C TYR A 76 -30.21 2.46 -17.16
N ASP A 77 -31.16 2.19 -18.06
CA ASP A 77 -32.56 2.54 -17.83
C ASP A 77 -33.13 1.66 -16.70
N GLY A 78 -33.33 2.25 -15.52
CA GLY A 78 -33.95 1.61 -14.36
C GLY A 78 -33.00 1.05 -13.30
N TYR A 79 -31.68 1.09 -13.53
CA TYR A 79 -30.67 0.72 -12.54
C TYR A 79 -29.29 1.34 -12.83
N ASN A 80 -28.47 1.48 -11.79
CA ASN A 80 -27.06 1.80 -11.90
C ASN A 80 -26.24 0.51 -11.76
N PHE A 81 -25.18 0.37 -12.55
CA PHE A 81 -24.20 -0.70 -12.42
C PHE A 81 -22.90 -0.14 -11.89
N LEU A 82 -22.38 -0.72 -10.80
CA LEU A 82 -21.10 -0.36 -10.21
C LEU A 82 -20.19 -1.57 -10.21
N VAL A 83 -18.96 -1.38 -10.66
CA VAL A 83 -17.85 -2.29 -10.43
C VAL A 83 -16.99 -1.67 -9.34
N LEU A 84 -16.83 -2.38 -8.24
CA LEU A 84 -16.01 -1.99 -7.10
C LEU A 84 -14.83 -2.92 -6.99
N HIS A 85 -13.70 -2.41 -6.51
CA HIS A 85 -12.61 -3.26 -6.03
C HIS A 85 -12.62 -3.26 -4.51
N ALA A 86 -12.19 -4.36 -3.90
CA ALA A 86 -12.00 -4.51 -2.47
C ALA A 86 -10.85 -5.48 -2.19
N PHE A 87 -10.20 -5.35 -1.04
CA PHE A 87 -9.17 -6.32 -0.62
C PHE A 87 -9.81 -7.59 -0.07
N GLY A 88 -9.17 -8.72 -0.36
CA GLY A 88 -9.55 -10.03 0.15
C GLY A 88 -8.75 -10.44 1.38
N GLU A 89 -8.92 -11.68 1.80
CA GLU A 89 -8.09 -12.28 2.87
C GLU A 89 -6.66 -12.60 2.42
N ASP A 90 -6.41 -12.59 1.11
CA ASP A 90 -5.14 -12.89 0.45
C ASP A 90 -4.20 -11.67 0.32
N GLY A 91 -4.57 -10.54 0.95
CA GLY A 91 -3.73 -9.35 1.04
C GLY A 91 -4.18 -8.23 0.11
N LEU A 92 -3.22 -7.59 -0.56
CA LEU A 92 -3.43 -6.37 -1.35
C LEU A 92 -3.90 -6.62 -2.79
N GLU A 93 -4.24 -7.86 -3.14
CA GLU A 93 -4.78 -8.16 -4.46
C GLU A 93 -6.26 -7.72 -4.51
N PRO A 94 -6.64 -6.88 -5.50
CA PRO A 94 -8.00 -6.37 -5.60
C PRO A 94 -8.95 -7.43 -6.17
N HIS A 95 -10.01 -7.70 -5.43
CA HIS A 95 -11.14 -8.51 -5.87
C HIS A 95 -12.31 -7.63 -6.29
N GLU A 96 -13.03 -8.09 -7.31
CA GLU A 96 -14.16 -7.39 -7.89
C GLU A 96 -15.46 -7.69 -7.15
N ILE A 97 -16.25 -6.64 -6.95
CA ILE A 97 -17.61 -6.70 -6.41
C ILE A 97 -18.50 -5.83 -7.29
N ASP A 98 -19.49 -6.45 -7.89
CA ASP A 98 -20.42 -5.77 -8.77
C ASP A 98 -21.74 -5.53 -8.07
N LEU A 99 -22.28 -4.32 -8.23
CA LEU A 99 -23.57 -3.92 -7.67
C LEU A 99 -24.50 -3.42 -8.77
N PHE A 100 -25.68 -4.04 -8.88
CA PHE A 100 -26.81 -3.51 -9.64
C PHE A 100 -27.79 -2.85 -8.68
N ILE A 101 -28.03 -1.55 -8.82
CA ILE A 101 -28.77 -0.76 -7.86
C ILE A 101 -30.00 -0.15 -8.54
N SER A 102 -31.18 -0.48 -8.04
CA SER A 102 -32.47 0.07 -8.48
C SER A 102 -33.28 0.54 -7.26
N ASP A 103 -34.48 1.05 -7.48
CA ASP A 103 -35.40 1.47 -6.40
C ASP A 103 -35.98 0.31 -5.62
N ARG A 104 -36.06 -0.86 -6.26
CA ARG A 104 -36.73 -2.04 -5.74
C ARG A 104 -35.78 -3.19 -5.46
N TYR A 105 -34.53 -3.10 -5.87
CA TYR A 105 -33.55 -4.13 -5.60
C TYR A 105 -32.14 -3.60 -5.55
N ILE A 106 -31.30 -4.33 -4.84
CA ILE A 106 -29.85 -4.31 -5.01
C ILE A 106 -29.40 -5.75 -5.30
N VAL A 107 -28.58 -5.94 -6.32
CA VAL A 107 -27.95 -7.24 -6.62
C VAL A 107 -26.46 -7.08 -6.43
N SER A 108 -25.86 -7.88 -5.55
CA SER A 108 -24.40 -8.01 -5.45
C SER A 108 -23.94 -9.28 -6.14
N PHE A 109 -22.84 -9.18 -6.88
CA PHE A 109 -22.19 -10.30 -7.55
C PHE A 109 -20.70 -10.27 -7.25
N HIS A 110 -20.16 -11.40 -6.80
CA HIS A 110 -18.74 -11.51 -6.48
C HIS A 110 -18.25 -12.96 -6.48
N PHE A 111 -17.03 -13.17 -6.97
CA PHE A 111 -16.36 -14.48 -6.95
C PHE A 111 -15.47 -14.68 -5.74
N SER A 112 -15.08 -13.63 -5.03
CA SER A 112 -14.23 -13.72 -3.84
C SER A 112 -15.02 -13.43 -2.59
N HIS A 113 -14.66 -14.06 -1.48
CA HIS A 113 -15.30 -13.75 -0.20
C HIS A 113 -14.96 -12.31 0.17
N ASN A 114 -15.96 -11.54 0.59
CA ASN A 114 -15.75 -10.16 0.98
C ASN A 114 -16.42 -9.87 2.34
N ASN A 115 -15.59 -9.45 3.29
CA ASN A 115 -16.03 -9.19 4.66
C ASN A 115 -16.97 -7.97 4.75
N ALA A 116 -16.86 -6.99 3.85
CA ALA A 116 -17.75 -5.84 3.84
C ALA A 116 -19.20 -6.26 3.55
N ILE A 117 -19.42 -7.07 2.52
CA ILE A 117 -20.74 -7.63 2.19
C ILE A 117 -21.32 -8.39 3.39
N GLU A 118 -20.53 -9.27 4.02
CA GLU A 118 -20.98 -10.04 5.18
C GLU A 118 -21.37 -9.17 6.38
N ARG A 119 -20.57 -8.11 6.66
CA ARG A 119 -20.86 -7.17 7.74
C ARG A 119 -22.16 -6.39 7.47
N VAL A 120 -22.37 -5.94 6.24
CA VAL A 120 -23.63 -5.26 5.87
C VAL A 120 -24.82 -6.22 5.92
N TRP A 121 -24.67 -7.45 5.43
CA TRP A 121 -25.73 -8.47 5.45
C TRP A 121 -26.24 -8.77 6.86
N LYS A 122 -25.32 -8.96 7.81
CA LYS A 122 -25.65 -9.24 9.23
C LYS A 122 -26.28 -8.05 9.93
N THR A 123 -25.75 -6.84 9.71
CA THR A 123 -26.21 -5.63 10.42
C THR A 123 -27.52 -5.06 9.87
N LEU A 124 -27.93 -5.46 8.67
CA LEU A 124 -29.18 -5.01 8.05
C LEU A 124 -30.40 -5.31 8.94
N GLY A 125 -30.43 -6.47 9.61
CA GLY A 125 -31.50 -6.91 10.50
C GLY A 125 -31.59 -6.13 11.82
N GLU A 126 -30.46 -5.65 12.32
CA GLU A 126 -30.32 -5.09 13.68
C GLU A 126 -30.77 -3.62 13.76
N LYS A 127 -30.52 -2.86 12.71
CA LYS A 127 -30.75 -1.40 12.66
C LYS A 127 -32.20 -1.05 12.30
N LYS A 128 -33.14 -1.21 13.24
CA LYS A 128 -34.59 -0.91 13.02
C LYS A 128 -34.91 0.57 12.72
N ARG A 129 -34.05 1.52 13.11
CA ARG A 129 -34.34 2.97 13.07
C ARG A 129 -33.85 3.69 11.81
N ILE A 130 -33.05 3.04 10.98
CA ILE A 130 -32.53 3.67 9.75
C ILE A 130 -33.51 3.37 8.61
N LYS A 131 -33.79 4.38 7.79
CA LYS A 131 -34.55 4.22 6.54
C LYS A 131 -33.67 3.43 5.58
N LYS A 132 -33.95 2.14 5.43
CA LYS A 132 -33.15 1.25 4.58
C LYS A 132 -33.62 1.44 3.14
N SER A 133 -32.70 1.83 2.26
CA SER A 133 -32.91 1.88 0.80
C SER A 133 -31.83 1.02 0.12
N PRO A 134 -32.08 0.53 -1.11
CA PRO A 134 -31.04 -0.16 -1.88
C PRO A 134 -29.77 0.68 -2.01
N LEU A 135 -29.91 1.99 -2.20
CA LEU A 135 -28.78 2.92 -2.27
C LEU A 135 -28.05 3.07 -0.93
N HIS A 136 -28.75 3.02 0.20
CA HIS A 136 -28.11 3.00 1.52
C HIS A 136 -27.30 1.71 1.74
N VAL A 137 -27.77 0.56 1.26
CA VAL A 137 -26.99 -0.68 1.30
C VAL A 137 -25.73 -0.55 0.45
N ALA A 138 -25.86 -0.07 -0.79
CA ALA A 138 -24.70 0.17 -1.66
C ALA A 138 -23.69 1.14 -1.01
N HIS A 139 -24.17 2.26 -0.46
CA HIS A 139 -23.34 3.20 0.30
C HIS A 139 -22.61 2.50 1.45
N THR A 140 -23.33 1.72 2.27
CA THR A 140 -22.73 1.03 3.44
C THR A 140 -21.70 -0.02 3.01
N ILE A 141 -21.93 -0.72 1.88
CA ILE A 141 -20.95 -1.66 1.32
C ILE A 141 -19.68 -0.92 0.89
N ILE A 142 -19.83 0.18 0.14
CA ILE A 142 -18.70 0.98 -0.35
C ILE A 142 -17.93 1.59 0.84
N ASP A 143 -18.63 2.16 1.81
CA ASP A 143 -18.05 2.72 3.04
C ASP A 143 -17.17 1.68 3.75
N GLN A 144 -17.73 0.49 3.92
CA GLN A 144 -17.04 -0.60 4.59
C GLN A 144 -15.85 -1.15 3.80
N ILE A 145 -15.90 -1.12 2.46
CA ILE A 145 -14.76 -1.43 1.59
C ILE A 145 -13.65 -0.38 1.76
N VAL A 146 -14.02 0.91 1.79
CA VAL A 146 -13.07 2.01 1.96
C VAL A 146 -12.44 2.00 3.35
N ASP A 147 -13.20 1.67 4.39
CA ASP A 147 -12.67 1.48 5.73
C ASP A 147 -11.59 0.39 5.79
N ASP A 148 -11.79 -0.72 5.06
CA ASP A 148 -10.82 -1.83 4.98
C ASP A 148 -9.51 -1.40 4.30
N TYR A 149 -9.48 -0.28 3.56
CA TYR A 149 -8.25 0.26 2.97
C TYR A 149 -7.33 0.97 3.97
N PHE A 150 -7.86 1.44 5.09
CA PHE A 150 -7.03 2.15 6.07
C PHE A 150 -6.03 1.23 6.76
N ALA A 151 -6.43 0.01 7.12
CA ALA A 151 -5.58 -0.94 7.82
C ALA A 151 -4.24 -1.21 7.09
N PRO A 152 -4.21 -1.57 5.80
CA PRO A 152 -2.94 -1.78 5.10
C PRO A 152 -2.14 -0.49 4.89
N VAL A 153 -2.79 0.67 4.71
CA VAL A 153 -2.09 1.96 4.59
C VAL A 153 -1.38 2.32 5.89
N TYR A 154 -2.06 2.21 7.04
CA TYR A 154 -1.45 2.45 8.36
C TYR A 154 -0.32 1.45 8.65
N TYR A 155 -0.50 0.18 8.29
CA TYR A 155 0.56 -0.81 8.44
C TYR A 155 1.83 -0.43 7.68
N ILE A 156 1.71 0.07 6.45
CA ILE A 156 2.84 0.56 5.66
C ILE A 156 3.47 1.80 6.28
N GLU A 157 2.65 2.76 6.75
CA GLU A 157 3.13 3.98 7.39
C GLU A 157 3.95 3.67 8.65
N ASP A 158 3.42 2.82 9.53
CA ASP A 158 4.11 2.37 10.74
C ASP A 158 5.41 1.61 10.41
N HIS A 159 5.38 0.76 9.39
CA HIS A 159 6.57 0.00 8.96
C HIS A 159 7.66 0.92 8.40
N LEU A 160 7.28 1.91 7.58
CA LEU A 160 8.22 2.89 7.05
C LEU A 160 8.85 3.76 8.15
N ASN A 161 8.05 4.20 9.12
CA ASN A 161 8.57 4.97 10.26
C ASN A 161 9.58 4.13 11.06
N ALA A 162 9.31 2.84 11.25
CA ALA A 162 10.25 1.93 11.92
C ALA A 162 11.57 1.76 11.15
N ILE A 163 11.53 1.73 9.81
CA ILE A 163 12.74 1.70 8.97
C ILE A 163 13.52 3.00 9.12
N ASP A 164 12.84 4.15 9.04
CA ASP A 164 13.46 5.47 9.16
C ASP A 164 14.18 5.65 10.51
N ASP A 165 13.53 5.24 11.60
CA ASP A 165 14.09 5.30 12.97
C ASP A 165 15.35 4.41 13.13
N ASN A 166 15.46 3.31 12.38
CA ASN A 166 16.53 2.31 12.52
C ASN A 166 17.64 2.41 11.46
N LEU A 167 17.66 3.47 10.63
CA LEU A 167 18.60 3.63 9.51
C LEU A 167 20.10 3.49 9.84
N THR A 168 20.49 3.67 11.11
CA THR A 168 21.89 3.62 11.54
C THR A 168 22.36 2.24 12.01
N GLY A 169 21.43 1.32 12.32
CA GLY A 169 21.73 0.01 12.92
C GLY A 169 21.79 -1.15 11.92
N GLU A 170 21.26 -0.97 10.72
CA GLU A 170 21.03 -2.06 9.76
C GLU A 170 22.05 -2.13 8.62
N THR A 171 22.14 -3.31 8.00
CA THR A 171 22.99 -3.53 6.82
C THR A 171 22.35 -2.97 5.55
N ALA A 172 23.19 -2.50 4.62
CA ALA A 172 22.77 -1.87 3.37
C ALA A 172 21.71 -2.62 2.55
N GLY A 173 21.80 -3.95 2.55
CA GLY A 173 20.94 -4.80 1.74
C GLY A 173 19.52 -4.88 2.28
N SER A 174 19.35 -5.03 3.60
CA SER A 174 18.04 -5.26 4.22
C SER A 174 17.11 -4.05 4.06
N VAL A 175 17.61 -2.85 4.42
CA VAL A 175 16.83 -1.60 4.33
C VAL A 175 16.31 -1.35 2.91
N LEU A 176 17.17 -1.53 1.89
CA LEU A 176 16.77 -1.26 0.52
C LEU A 176 15.76 -2.29 0.00
N GLU A 177 15.92 -3.57 0.36
CA GLU A 177 14.97 -4.64 0.00
C GLU A 177 13.58 -4.35 0.59
N GLU A 178 13.50 -4.03 1.88
CA GLU A 178 12.24 -3.68 2.56
C GLU A 178 11.58 -2.45 1.94
N VAL A 179 12.36 -1.40 1.62
CA VAL A 179 11.85 -0.21 0.93
C VAL A 179 11.31 -0.54 -0.46
N PHE A 180 11.92 -1.49 -1.19
CA PHE A 180 11.41 -1.93 -2.49
C PHE A 180 10.09 -2.70 -2.36
N ASP A 181 9.97 -3.59 -1.38
CA ASP A 181 8.74 -4.34 -1.12
C ASP A 181 7.59 -3.39 -0.74
N ILE A 182 7.84 -2.45 0.17
CA ILE A 182 6.86 -1.42 0.54
C ILE A 182 6.44 -0.59 -0.68
N ARG A 183 7.38 -0.24 -1.57
CA ARG A 183 7.06 0.51 -2.79
C ARG A 183 6.16 -0.30 -3.74
N ALA A 184 6.35 -1.62 -3.80
CA ALA A 184 5.48 -2.51 -4.56
C ALA A 184 4.06 -2.54 -3.97
N ASP A 185 3.94 -2.67 -2.64
CA ASP A 185 2.67 -2.67 -1.93
C ASP A 185 1.92 -1.32 -2.05
N LEU A 186 2.63 -0.19 -1.90
CA LEU A 186 2.08 1.15 -2.17
C LEU A 186 1.57 1.26 -3.61
N SER A 187 2.24 0.64 -4.57
CA SER A 187 1.76 0.61 -5.96
C SER A 187 0.49 -0.22 -6.12
N LYS A 188 0.31 -1.32 -5.36
CA LYS A 188 -0.93 -2.11 -5.38
C LYS A 188 -2.08 -1.30 -4.78
N LEU A 189 -1.89 -0.74 -3.59
CA LEU A 189 -2.86 0.14 -2.94
C LEU A 189 -3.29 1.29 -3.85
N ARG A 190 -2.34 1.98 -4.48
CA ARG A 190 -2.61 3.08 -5.40
C ARG A 190 -3.46 2.66 -6.61
N ARG A 191 -3.22 1.47 -7.16
CA ARG A 191 -3.97 0.93 -8.30
C ARG A 191 -5.41 0.57 -7.95
N THR A 192 -5.70 0.31 -6.68
CA THR A 192 -7.06 0.03 -6.18
C THR A 192 -7.78 1.30 -5.73
N ILE A 193 -7.13 2.14 -4.92
CA ILE A 193 -7.75 3.29 -4.24
C ILE A 193 -8.02 4.47 -5.18
N ILE A 194 -7.09 4.80 -6.09
CA ILE A 194 -7.28 5.94 -7.00
C ILE A 194 -8.49 5.73 -7.93
N PRO A 195 -8.66 4.56 -8.59
CA PRO A 195 -9.86 4.33 -9.39
C PRO A 195 -11.15 4.35 -8.58
N MET A 196 -11.14 3.87 -7.33
CA MET A 196 -12.29 3.99 -6.43
C MET A 196 -12.62 5.46 -6.13
N ARG A 197 -11.60 6.31 -5.87
CA ARG A 197 -11.81 7.76 -5.71
C ARG A 197 -12.45 8.37 -6.95
N ASP A 198 -11.94 8.04 -8.13
CA ASP A 198 -12.44 8.57 -9.40
C ASP A 198 -13.87 8.08 -9.70
N LEU A 199 -14.21 6.84 -9.32
CA LEU A 199 -15.57 6.30 -9.34
C LEU A 199 -16.51 7.15 -8.48
N LEU A 200 -16.16 7.37 -7.21
CA LEU A 200 -16.97 8.15 -6.27
C LEU A 200 -17.14 9.60 -6.75
N TYR A 201 -16.09 10.20 -7.30
CA TYR A 201 -16.16 11.52 -7.91
C TYR A 201 -17.16 11.55 -9.08
N ARG A 202 -17.18 10.52 -9.94
CA ARG A 202 -18.15 10.42 -11.04
C ARG A 202 -19.58 10.26 -10.52
N ILE A 203 -19.79 9.49 -9.46
CA ILE A 203 -21.11 9.32 -8.82
C ILE A 203 -21.62 10.67 -8.29
N LEU A 204 -20.79 11.39 -7.53
CA LEU A 204 -21.14 12.68 -6.92
C LEU A 204 -21.45 13.78 -7.95
N ASN A 205 -20.78 13.76 -9.10
CA ASN A 205 -20.96 14.77 -10.15
C ASN A 205 -21.95 14.35 -11.25
N SER A 206 -22.54 13.16 -11.16
CA SER A 206 -23.49 12.67 -12.17
C SER A 206 -24.92 13.07 -11.84
N THR A 207 -25.59 13.73 -12.79
CA THR A 207 -27.03 13.98 -12.71
C THR A 207 -27.86 12.74 -13.08
N ARG A 208 -27.22 11.66 -13.57
CA ARG A 208 -27.88 10.43 -14.00
C ARG A 208 -27.88 9.36 -12.91
N PHE A 209 -27.12 9.55 -11.83
CA PHE A 209 -27.10 8.61 -10.72
C PHE A 209 -28.41 8.73 -9.93
N TYR A 210 -29.27 7.74 -10.09
CA TYR A 210 -30.57 7.75 -9.44
C TYR A 210 -30.46 7.83 -7.91
N GLY A 211 -31.22 8.74 -7.28
CA GLY A 211 -31.33 8.85 -5.82
C GLY A 211 -30.15 9.52 -5.10
N ILE A 212 -29.14 10.04 -5.83
CA ILE A 212 -27.96 10.63 -5.20
C ILE A 212 -28.28 11.88 -4.36
N SER A 213 -29.27 12.68 -4.74
CA SER A 213 -29.59 13.95 -4.05
C SER A 213 -29.93 13.79 -2.57
N ASP A 214 -30.55 12.67 -2.19
CA ASP A 214 -30.91 12.37 -0.80
C ASP A 214 -29.74 11.77 0.00
N HIS A 215 -28.69 11.33 -0.72
CA HIS A 215 -27.57 10.56 -0.17
C HIS A 215 -26.19 11.19 -0.43
N GLU A 216 -26.14 12.38 -1.05
CA GLU A 216 -24.91 13.06 -1.50
C GLU A 216 -23.89 13.23 -0.37
N ILE A 217 -24.36 13.63 0.82
CA ILE A 217 -23.52 13.82 2.01
C ILE A 217 -22.77 12.53 2.37
N TYR A 218 -23.42 11.37 2.25
CA TYR A 218 -22.83 10.08 2.60
C TYR A 218 -21.78 9.63 1.59
N PHE A 219 -22.03 9.82 0.30
CA PHE A 219 -21.04 9.52 -0.75
C PHE A 219 -19.86 10.50 -0.72
N LYS A 220 -20.09 11.75 -0.29
CA LYS A 220 -19.04 12.75 -0.12
C LYS A 220 -18.07 12.36 0.99
N ASP A 221 -18.57 11.86 2.11
CA ASP A 221 -17.75 11.37 3.22
C ASP A 221 -16.79 10.24 2.77
N ILE A 222 -17.31 9.25 2.02
CA ILE A 222 -16.50 8.19 1.41
C ILE A 222 -15.43 8.76 0.47
N HIS A 223 -15.80 9.74 -0.36
CA HIS A 223 -14.87 10.39 -1.25
C HIS A 223 -13.75 11.12 -0.48
N ASP A 224 -14.08 11.79 0.62
CA ASP A 224 -13.11 12.46 1.49
C ASP A 224 -12.17 11.44 2.17
N HIS A 225 -12.67 10.26 2.57
CA HIS A 225 -11.83 9.15 3.04
C HIS A 225 -10.87 8.64 1.96
N LEU A 226 -11.34 8.47 0.72
CA LEU A 226 -10.51 8.05 -0.42
C LEU A 226 -9.45 9.10 -0.79
N LEU A 227 -9.76 10.40 -0.64
CA LEU A 227 -8.79 11.48 -0.78
C LEU A 227 -7.70 11.37 0.28
N LYS A 228 -8.07 11.21 1.56
CA LYS A 228 -7.12 11.02 2.66
C LYS A 228 -6.20 9.81 2.42
N LEU A 229 -6.76 8.67 2.03
CA LEU A 229 -5.98 7.47 1.69
C LEU A 229 -5.00 7.73 0.54
N THR A 230 -5.41 8.50 -0.46
CA THR A 230 -4.53 8.87 -1.58
C THR A 230 -3.37 9.74 -1.11
N GLU A 231 -3.64 10.74 -0.27
CA GLU A 231 -2.61 11.63 0.30
C GLU A 231 -1.61 10.85 1.14
N MET A 232 -2.09 9.93 2.00
CA MET A 232 -1.24 9.06 2.80
C MET A 232 -0.34 8.18 1.93
N ILE A 233 -0.87 7.59 0.86
CA ILE A 233 -0.08 6.78 -0.08
C ILE A 233 1.02 7.61 -0.75
N GLU A 234 0.70 8.83 -1.20
CA GLU A 234 1.71 9.68 -1.85
C GLU A 234 2.77 10.16 -0.84
N ALA A 235 2.39 10.49 0.40
CA ALA A 235 3.33 10.81 1.47
C ALA A 235 4.27 9.63 1.80
N SER A 236 3.73 8.42 1.96
CA SER A 236 4.54 7.21 2.18
C SER A 236 5.49 6.93 1.01
N ARG A 237 5.07 7.21 -0.24
CA ARG A 237 5.94 7.08 -1.42
C ARG A 237 7.07 8.11 -1.42
N GLU A 238 6.82 9.34 -0.98
CA GLU A 238 7.84 10.37 -0.82
C GLU A 238 8.85 9.94 0.25
N LEU A 239 8.37 9.50 1.40
CA LEU A 239 9.20 9.02 2.50
C LEU A 239 10.07 7.80 2.10
N THR A 240 9.57 6.89 1.25
CA THR A 240 10.43 5.81 0.70
C THR A 240 11.61 6.33 -0.13
N ALA A 241 11.43 7.46 -0.82
CA ALA A 241 12.51 8.09 -1.59
C ALA A 241 13.50 8.77 -0.64
N ASP A 242 13.00 9.45 0.40
CA ASP A 242 13.82 10.12 1.41
C ASP A 242 14.66 9.12 2.22
N ILE A 243 14.10 7.99 2.62
CA ILE A 243 14.84 6.90 3.29
C ILE A 243 15.98 6.41 2.41
N ARG A 244 15.71 6.13 1.13
CA ARG A 244 16.72 5.64 0.19
C ARG A 244 17.85 6.66 0.00
N ASP A 245 17.52 7.93 -0.13
CA ASP A 245 18.50 8.98 -0.38
C ASP A 245 19.32 9.28 0.90
N SER A 246 18.68 9.27 2.08
CA SER A 246 19.33 9.34 3.39
C SER A 246 20.28 8.17 3.62
N TYR A 247 19.85 6.96 3.25
CA TYR A 247 20.65 5.75 3.31
C TYR A 247 21.93 5.88 2.45
N PHE A 248 21.82 6.32 1.19
CA PHE A 248 23.00 6.55 0.34
C PHE A 248 23.94 7.62 0.91
N SER A 249 23.41 8.66 1.54
CA SER A 249 24.20 9.70 2.21
C SER A 249 24.98 9.12 3.39
N LEU A 250 24.33 8.34 4.26
CA LEU A 250 24.98 7.68 5.41
C LEU A 250 26.05 6.69 4.97
N ASN A 251 25.78 5.87 3.96
CA ASN A 251 26.75 4.92 3.42
C ASN A 251 27.96 5.64 2.80
N SER A 252 27.72 6.74 2.07
CA SER A 252 28.80 7.58 1.53
C SER A 252 29.65 8.21 2.63
N HIS A 253 29.01 8.66 3.72
CA HIS A 253 29.71 9.17 4.90
C HIS A 253 30.57 8.09 5.57
N HIS A 254 30.05 6.88 5.72
CA HIS A 254 30.79 5.74 6.26
C HIS A 254 32.00 5.38 5.39
N MET A 255 31.79 5.26 4.07
CA MET A 255 32.87 5.03 3.10
C MET A 255 33.94 6.12 3.18
N ASN A 256 33.53 7.40 3.24
CA ASN A 256 34.46 8.52 3.40
C ASN A 256 35.26 8.41 4.70
N ASN A 257 34.67 7.95 5.80
CA ASN A 257 35.37 7.77 7.06
C ASN A 257 36.36 6.59 7.04
N ILE A 258 36.00 5.48 6.39
CA ILE A 258 36.92 4.37 6.12
C ILE A 258 38.11 4.86 5.28
N MET A 259 37.84 5.57 4.18
CA MET A 259 38.87 6.11 3.29
C MET A 259 39.79 7.11 3.98
N LYS A 260 39.24 8.01 4.82
CA LYS A 260 40.03 8.91 5.67
C LYS A 260 40.95 8.12 6.60
N THR A 261 40.40 7.13 7.31
CA THR A 261 41.15 6.31 8.27
C THR A 261 42.31 5.59 7.56
N LEU A 262 42.02 4.90 6.46
CA LEU A 262 43.03 4.22 5.65
C LEU A 262 44.11 5.20 5.15
N THR A 263 43.70 6.38 4.68
CA THR A 263 44.62 7.42 4.17
C THR A 263 45.56 7.92 5.28
N VAL A 264 45.04 8.15 6.50
CA VAL A 264 45.86 8.56 7.66
C VAL A 264 46.91 7.49 7.96
N PHE A 265 46.49 6.22 8.04
CA PHE A 265 47.43 5.12 8.24
C PHE A 265 48.47 5.05 7.11
N SER A 266 48.06 5.00 5.85
CA SER A 266 48.98 4.91 4.71
C SER A 266 49.95 6.09 4.64
N THR A 267 49.48 7.31 4.90
CA THR A 267 50.30 8.52 4.79
C THR A 267 51.32 8.62 5.93
N ILE A 268 51.01 8.11 7.12
CA ILE A 268 51.97 8.01 8.24
C ILE A 268 52.99 6.91 7.98
N PHE A 269 52.56 5.72 7.56
CA PHE A 269 53.45 4.57 7.43
C PHE A 269 54.30 4.57 6.15
N MET A 270 53.79 5.07 5.03
CA MET A 270 54.51 4.99 3.74
C MET A 270 55.90 5.67 3.76
N PRO A 271 56.08 6.90 4.30
CA PRO A 271 57.40 7.50 4.44
C PRO A 271 58.30 6.75 5.43
N LEU A 272 57.75 6.24 6.52
CA LEU A 272 58.52 5.49 7.53
C LEU A 272 59.02 4.16 6.98
N THR A 273 58.16 3.43 6.29
CA THR A 273 58.52 2.20 5.57
C THR A 273 59.54 2.46 4.47
N PHE A 274 59.44 3.60 3.77
CA PHE A 274 60.45 3.99 2.78
C PHE A 274 61.82 4.21 3.43
N ILE A 275 61.90 4.95 4.55
CA ILE A 275 63.16 5.16 5.29
C ILE A 275 63.74 3.82 5.77
N ALA A 276 62.92 2.98 6.39
CA ALA A 276 63.33 1.64 6.83
C ALA A 276 63.79 0.77 5.66
N GLY A 277 63.12 0.87 4.50
CA GLY A 277 63.50 0.18 3.28
C GLY A 277 64.86 0.63 2.74
N VAL A 278 65.12 1.94 2.68
CA VAL A 278 66.41 2.51 2.22
C VAL A 278 67.56 2.05 3.12
N TYR A 279 67.41 2.15 4.44
CA TYR A 279 68.45 1.71 5.38
C TYR A 279 68.51 0.19 5.57
N GLY A 280 67.55 -0.56 5.01
CA GLY A 280 67.57 -2.03 4.93
C GLY A 280 68.29 -2.57 3.69
N MET A 281 68.79 -1.71 2.80
CA MET A 281 69.49 -2.13 1.58
C MET A 281 70.95 -2.52 1.86
N ASN A 282 71.47 -3.50 1.11
CA ASN A 282 72.83 -4.01 1.26
C ASN A 282 73.86 -3.26 0.37
N PHE A 283 74.09 -1.96 0.61
CA PHE A 283 75.11 -1.19 -0.13
C PHE A 283 76.45 -1.10 0.63
N ALA A 284 77.56 -1.12 -0.11
CA ALA A 284 78.91 -1.07 0.47
C ALA A 284 79.34 0.32 0.97
N HIS A 285 78.82 1.40 0.39
CA HIS A 285 79.15 2.78 0.77
C HIS A 285 77.90 3.52 1.26
N MET A 286 77.59 3.36 2.55
CA MET A 286 76.56 4.13 3.26
C MET A 286 77.24 4.87 4.43
N PRO A 287 77.77 6.09 4.22
CA PRO A 287 78.50 6.83 5.24
C PRO A 287 77.69 7.07 6.52
N GLU A 288 76.37 7.06 6.42
CA GLU A 288 75.43 7.25 7.53
C GLU A 288 75.39 6.06 8.50
N LEU A 289 75.76 4.83 8.09
CA LEU A 289 75.68 3.61 8.93
C LEU A 289 76.86 3.42 9.88
N GLY A 290 78.02 4.03 9.60
CA GLY A 290 79.27 3.79 10.35
C GLY A 290 79.32 4.45 11.73
N GLY A 291 78.36 5.30 12.08
CA GLY A 291 78.32 6.04 13.34
C GLY A 291 77.72 5.23 14.50
N LYS A 292 78.32 5.32 15.70
CA LYS A 292 77.84 4.65 16.93
C LYS A 292 76.37 4.98 17.29
N TYR A 293 75.88 6.15 16.89
CA TYR A 293 74.53 6.63 17.20
C TYR A 293 73.56 6.64 16.01
N SER A 294 73.99 6.20 14.82
CA SER A 294 73.22 6.33 13.58
C SER A 294 71.85 5.63 13.63
N TYR A 295 71.77 4.46 14.25
CA TYR A 295 70.50 3.75 14.46
C TYR A 295 69.50 4.56 15.29
N PHE A 296 69.96 5.15 16.40
CA PHE A 296 69.10 5.98 17.26
C PHE A 296 68.68 7.29 16.58
N ILE A 297 69.57 7.91 15.78
CA ILE A 297 69.24 9.11 15.00
C ILE A 297 68.13 8.80 13.99
N CYS A 298 68.21 7.67 13.28
CA CYS A 298 67.17 7.26 12.33
C CYS A 298 65.82 7.00 13.02
N LEU A 299 65.81 6.32 14.18
CA LEU A 299 64.59 6.11 14.96
C LEU A 299 63.94 7.43 15.41
N ILE A 300 64.74 8.40 15.89
CA ILE A 300 64.24 9.72 16.30
C ILE A 300 63.67 10.48 15.10
N LEU A 301 64.35 10.44 13.94
CA LEU A 301 63.84 11.06 12.71
C LEU A 301 62.49 10.45 12.28
N MET A 302 62.38 9.13 12.29
CA MET A 302 61.13 8.42 11.99
C MET A 302 60.03 8.77 13.00
N ALA A 303 60.34 8.84 14.29
CA ALA A 303 59.39 9.25 15.32
C ALA A 303 58.92 10.71 15.14
N LEU A 304 59.81 11.62 14.76
CA LEU A 304 59.47 13.02 14.47
C LEU A 304 58.57 13.15 13.23
N ILE A 305 58.85 12.40 12.16
CA ILE A 305 58.01 12.39 10.96
C ILE A 305 56.63 11.84 11.29
N GLY A 306 56.55 10.65 11.90
CA GLY A 306 55.29 10.02 12.27
C GLY A 306 54.46 10.88 13.24
N GLY A 307 55.10 11.40 14.29
CA GLY A 307 54.47 12.30 15.26
C GLY A 307 54.04 13.64 14.65
N GLY A 308 54.86 14.21 13.76
CA GLY A 308 54.54 15.45 13.04
C GLY A 308 53.33 15.29 12.12
N MET A 309 53.25 14.18 11.37
CA MET A 309 52.10 13.87 10.53
C MET A 309 50.85 13.60 11.35
N MET A 310 50.96 12.84 12.46
CA MET A 310 49.84 12.60 13.37
C MET A 310 49.30 13.92 13.96
N ALA A 311 50.18 14.81 14.42
CA ALA A 311 49.79 16.14 14.92
C ALA A 311 49.11 16.99 13.84
N TRP A 312 49.59 16.91 12.59
CA TRP A 312 48.98 17.61 11.46
C TRP A 312 47.55 17.11 11.16
N PHE A 313 47.35 15.79 11.10
CA PHE A 313 46.02 15.18 10.91
C PHE A 313 45.07 15.48 12.08
N TYR A 314 45.59 15.51 13.31
CA TYR A 314 44.81 15.91 14.49
C TYR A 314 44.35 17.35 14.39
N LYS A 315 45.23 18.28 14.00
CA LYS A 315 44.86 19.69 13.77
C LYS A 315 43.84 19.87 12.64
N LYS A 316 43.89 19.01 11.62
CA LYS A 316 42.91 18.98 10.51
C LYS A 316 41.56 18.37 10.89
N GLY A 317 41.42 17.77 12.07
CA GLY A 317 40.17 17.17 12.55
C GLY A 317 39.84 15.82 11.92
N TRP A 318 40.83 15.10 11.40
CA TRP A 318 40.60 13.81 10.73
C TRP A 318 40.40 12.63 11.70
N PHE A 319 40.59 12.87 12.99
CA PHE A 319 40.35 11.91 14.08
C PHE A 319 39.05 12.21 14.86
N LYS A 320 38.19 13.09 14.34
CA LYS A 320 36.88 13.43 14.93
C LYS A 320 35.74 12.77 14.17
#